data_AF-A0A2P5W6Z7-F1
#
_entry.id   AF-A0A2P5W6Z7-F1
#
_cell.length_a   1.000
_cell.length_b   1.000
_cell.length_c   1.000
_cell.angle_alpha   90.00
_cell.angle_beta   90.00
_cell.angle_gamma   90.00
#
_symmetry.space_group_name_H-M   'P 1'
#
loop_
_entity.id
_entity.type
_entity.pdbx_description
1 polymer ?
#
loop_
_entity_poly.entity_id
_entity_poly.type
_entity_poly.pdbx_seq_one_letter_code
_entity_poly.pdbx_strand_id
1 'polypeptide(L)'
;MYVTRPLSMYKQFPSSLSLPPPEGPNSGILVILDEEAEPTCCFGLCKSHELDDLPFPQNKKIELQYTTGTSGENRHVHCNDVFFIPVLGQPLSSNRYYALQPRGSHEGEAFTNSSKEDAVTCCFCRCFPDIEPQPADEHDIYQQFEIRPTNWGGRFVAKSVAQDGVPPGFLGRKGWRAFTSIPRCFTLGEAPGLDTALRARLPHFDFPLSCKNSEPVVQRWEQLFAYNNDYNEDNVVVVDTTVEKEVVKVNGTMEISVDDQETVDRVMWFRKGGLGIGLSLSIVERMKWEEERFGWSGGKERQERVKRVEKMETNGEWNRFGWYVLVERFALRRMDGSLALTYDFKHTQSVRNKWE
;
A
#
# COMPACT_ATOMS: atom_id res chain seq x y z
N MET A 1 -1.53 0.21 -4.35
CA MET A 1 -1.92 0.94 -3.14
C MET A 1 -3.40 0.71 -2.87
N TYR A 2 -3.73 0.35 -1.63
CA TYR A 2 -5.12 0.15 -1.23
C TYR A 2 -5.74 1.47 -0.74
N VAL A 3 -7.03 1.62 -1.00
CA VAL A 3 -7.91 2.53 -0.25
C VAL A 3 -8.76 1.72 0.72
N THR A 4 -9.26 2.34 1.79
CA THR A 4 -10.15 1.65 2.72
C THR A 4 -11.57 2.21 2.63
N ARG A 5 -12.57 1.35 2.82
CA ARG A 5 -13.99 1.70 2.80
C ARG A 5 -14.73 0.93 3.90
N PRO A 6 -15.75 1.53 4.53
CA PRO A 6 -16.54 0.84 5.56
C PRO A 6 -17.40 -0.28 4.95
N LEU A 7 -17.60 -1.37 5.70
CA LEU A 7 -18.41 -2.51 5.29
C LEU A 7 -19.89 -2.14 5.19
N SER A 8 -20.38 -1.27 6.08
CA SER A 8 -21.76 -0.76 6.07
C SER A 8 -22.14 -0.14 4.72
N MET A 9 -21.23 0.58 4.08
CA MET A 9 -21.46 1.17 2.75
C MET A 9 -21.77 0.09 1.70
N TYR A 10 -21.06 -1.04 1.72
CA TYR A 10 -21.32 -2.14 0.79
C TYR A 10 -22.61 -2.90 1.11
N LYS A 11 -22.99 -2.99 2.39
CA LYS A 11 -24.29 -3.55 2.79
C LYS A 11 -25.46 -2.68 2.31
N GLN A 12 -25.30 -1.35 2.35
CA GLN A 12 -26.30 -0.39 1.87
C GLN A 12 -26.35 -0.34 0.33
N PHE A 13 -25.20 -0.45 -0.34
CA PHE A 13 -25.08 -0.36 -1.79
C PHE A 13 -24.32 -1.58 -2.37
N PRO A 14 -24.96 -2.77 -2.46
CA PRO A 14 -24.28 -3.98 -2.92
C PRO A 14 -23.68 -3.88 -4.33
N SER A 15 -24.25 -3.06 -5.21
CA SER A 15 -23.70 -2.79 -6.55
C SER A 15 -22.30 -2.19 -6.51
N SER A 16 -21.93 -1.50 -5.42
CA SER A 16 -20.60 -0.92 -5.24
C SER A 16 -19.50 -1.98 -5.11
N LEU A 17 -19.84 -3.23 -4.78
CA LEU A 17 -18.88 -4.34 -4.73
C LEU A 17 -18.29 -4.67 -6.10
N SER A 18 -19.03 -4.40 -7.17
CA SER A 18 -18.61 -4.66 -8.55
C SER A 18 -17.88 -3.48 -9.20
N LEU A 19 -17.77 -2.34 -8.51
CA LEU A 19 -16.98 -1.22 -9.00
C LEU A 19 -15.48 -1.56 -8.98
N PRO A 20 -14.72 -1.12 -9.99
CA PRO A 20 -13.28 -1.34 -10.01
C PRO A 20 -12.59 -0.58 -8.87
N PRO A 21 -11.39 -1.02 -8.47
CA PRO A 21 -10.56 -0.25 -7.54
C PRO A 21 -10.18 1.11 -8.14
N PRO A 22 -9.62 2.03 -7.32
CA PRO A 22 -9.14 3.32 -7.81
C PRO A 22 -8.21 3.21 -9.02
N GLU A 23 -8.23 4.23 -9.88
CA GLU A 23 -7.44 4.27 -11.12
C GLU A 23 -5.95 3.99 -10.90
N GLY A 24 -5.29 3.36 -11.87
CA GLY A 24 -3.84 3.14 -11.89
C GLY A 24 -3.42 1.71 -11.52
N PRO A 25 -2.15 1.35 -11.74
CA PRO A 25 -1.66 0.00 -11.51
C PRO A 25 -1.68 -0.37 -10.02
N ASN A 26 -1.73 -1.67 -9.75
CA ASN A 26 -1.56 -2.24 -8.42
C ASN A 26 -2.50 -1.61 -7.36
N SER A 27 -3.70 -1.16 -7.74
CA SER A 27 -4.69 -0.59 -6.83
C SER A 27 -5.59 -1.65 -6.22
N GLY A 28 -6.16 -1.37 -5.06
CA GLY A 28 -7.08 -2.29 -4.40
C GLY A 28 -7.97 -1.59 -3.40
N ILE A 29 -8.92 -2.34 -2.84
CA ILE A 29 -9.83 -1.87 -1.81
C ILE A 29 -9.70 -2.79 -0.60
N LEU A 30 -9.50 -2.21 0.58
CA LEU A 30 -9.62 -2.87 1.87
C LEU A 30 -10.95 -2.46 2.51
N VAL A 31 -11.54 -3.39 3.24
CA VAL A 31 -12.83 -3.23 3.90
C VAL A 31 -12.62 -3.11 5.40
N ILE A 32 -13.28 -2.14 6.01
CA ILE A 32 -13.24 -1.90 7.44
C ILE A 32 -14.57 -2.35 8.03
N LEU A 33 -14.52 -3.25 9.02
CA LEU A 33 -15.68 -3.52 9.87
C LEU A 33 -15.87 -2.32 10.80
N ASP A 34 -16.82 -1.46 10.43
CA ASP A 34 -17.30 -0.30 11.18
C ASP A 34 -18.46 -0.68 12.12
N GLU A 35 -18.82 0.22 13.02
CA GLU A 35 -19.80 -0.03 14.10
C GLU A 35 -21.18 -0.42 13.55
N GLU A 36 -21.63 0.21 12.46
CA GLU A 36 -22.94 -0.07 11.84
C GLU A 36 -23.02 -1.46 11.23
N ALA A 37 -21.87 -2.04 10.88
CA ALA A 37 -21.78 -3.35 10.24
C ALA A 37 -21.41 -4.48 11.20
N GLU A 38 -21.23 -4.19 12.50
CA GLU A 38 -20.87 -5.20 13.50
C GLU A 38 -21.84 -6.40 13.49
N PRO A 39 -21.32 -7.64 13.48
CA PRO A 39 -22.18 -8.81 13.46
C PRO A 39 -22.95 -8.93 14.78
N THR A 40 -24.22 -9.32 14.68
CA THR A 40 -25.10 -9.55 15.82
C THR A 40 -25.72 -10.94 15.74
N CYS A 41 -26.09 -11.50 16.88
CA CYS A 41 -26.85 -12.74 16.98
C CYS A 41 -28.12 -12.51 17.82
N CYS A 42 -28.93 -13.56 18.00
CA CYS A 42 -30.17 -13.49 18.77
C CYS A 42 -31.11 -12.37 18.27
N PHE A 43 -31.31 -12.24 16.95
CA PHE A 43 -32.14 -11.20 16.32
C PHE A 43 -31.68 -9.76 16.64
N GLY A 44 -30.37 -9.53 16.74
CA GLY A 44 -29.81 -8.19 16.99
C GLY A 44 -29.63 -7.86 18.48
N LEU A 45 -29.97 -8.77 19.39
CA LEU A 45 -29.92 -8.52 20.83
C LEU A 45 -28.53 -8.72 21.45
N CYS A 46 -27.64 -9.46 20.77
CA CYS A 46 -26.31 -9.78 21.29
C CYS A 46 -25.25 -9.51 20.21
N LYS A 47 -24.08 -9.03 20.63
CA LYS A 47 -22.92 -8.93 19.74
C LYS A 47 -22.44 -10.33 19.36
N SER A 48 -22.11 -10.51 18.10
CA SER A 48 -21.48 -11.71 17.57
C SER A 48 -20.06 -11.36 17.11
N HIS A 49 -19.28 -12.39 16.82
CA HIS A 49 -18.01 -12.28 16.12
C HIS A 49 -18.01 -13.06 14.80
N GLU A 50 -19.04 -13.87 14.56
CA GLU A 50 -19.19 -14.68 13.34
C GLU A 50 -19.48 -13.78 12.12
N LEU A 51 -18.77 -14.01 11.04
CA LEU A 51 -19.01 -13.37 9.74
C LEU A 51 -19.85 -14.30 8.89
N ASP A 52 -21.01 -13.82 8.46
CA ASP A 52 -21.96 -14.61 7.67
C ASP A 52 -21.89 -14.35 6.16
N ASP A 53 -21.16 -13.30 5.74
CA ASP A 53 -21.07 -12.87 4.35
C ASP A 53 -19.72 -12.24 4.00
N LEU A 54 -19.49 -12.04 2.71
CA LEU A 54 -18.37 -11.33 2.11
C LEU A 54 -18.75 -9.86 1.82
N PRO A 55 -17.77 -8.95 1.69
CA PRO A 55 -16.33 -9.17 1.80
C PRO A 55 -15.84 -9.25 3.25
N PHE A 56 -14.76 -9.99 3.47
CA PHE A 56 -14.08 -10.03 4.76
C PHE A 56 -13.42 -8.69 5.11
N PRO A 57 -13.46 -8.24 6.38
CA PRO A 57 -12.81 -7.01 6.83
C PRO A 57 -11.31 -7.18 7.10
N GLN A 58 -10.51 -6.14 6.83
CA GLN A 58 -9.05 -6.12 7.01
C GLN A 58 -8.59 -5.35 8.25
N ASN A 59 -9.49 -4.66 8.97
CA ASN A 59 -9.21 -4.11 10.29
C ASN A 59 -9.39 -5.13 11.44
N LYS A 60 -9.73 -6.37 11.12
CA LYS A 60 -9.89 -7.48 12.05
C LYS A 60 -9.02 -8.66 11.61
N LYS A 61 -8.63 -9.47 12.58
CA LYS A 61 -8.03 -10.79 12.32
C LYS A 61 -9.15 -11.80 12.16
N ILE A 62 -9.02 -12.74 11.23
CA ILE A 62 -10.04 -13.75 10.96
C ILE A 62 -9.56 -15.11 11.44
N GLU A 63 -10.32 -15.70 12.36
CA GLU A 63 -10.15 -17.08 12.80
C GLU A 63 -11.13 -17.98 12.03
N LEU A 64 -10.58 -18.95 11.32
CA LEU A 64 -11.33 -19.98 10.61
C LEU A 64 -11.56 -21.16 11.54
N GLN A 65 -12.82 -21.53 11.73
CA GLN A 65 -13.18 -22.70 12.52
C GLN A 65 -13.88 -23.77 11.69
N TYR A 66 -13.45 -25.01 11.85
CA TYR A 66 -14.19 -26.18 11.35
C TYR A 66 -14.14 -27.32 12.35
N THR A 67 -15.09 -28.25 12.22
CA THR A 67 -15.18 -29.43 13.09
C THR A 67 -14.91 -30.70 12.29
N THR A 68 -14.13 -31.60 12.86
CA THR A 68 -13.98 -32.99 12.40
C THR A 68 -14.55 -33.97 13.43
N GLY A 69 -15.05 -35.12 12.98
CA GLY A 69 -15.63 -36.17 13.83
C GLY A 69 -17.17 -36.20 13.79
N THR A 70 -17.74 -37.40 13.96
CA THR A 70 -19.17 -37.68 13.74
C THR A 70 -20.04 -37.61 14.99
N SER A 71 -19.51 -37.83 16.21
CA SER A 71 -20.25 -37.68 17.48
C SER A 71 -19.33 -37.79 18.72
N GLY A 72 -19.73 -37.19 19.84
CA GLY A 72 -19.13 -37.40 21.16
C GLY A 72 -17.69 -36.90 21.33
N GLU A 73 -16.86 -37.71 22.00
CA GLU A 73 -15.48 -37.39 22.39
C GLU A 73 -14.51 -37.18 21.21
N ASN A 74 -14.85 -37.66 20.00
CA ASN A 74 -14.01 -37.53 18.79
C ASN A 74 -14.26 -36.23 18.01
N ARG A 75 -15.03 -35.30 18.57
CA ARG A 75 -15.32 -34.00 17.94
C ARG A 75 -14.16 -33.04 18.22
N HIS A 76 -13.35 -32.77 17.20
CA HIS A 76 -12.27 -31.79 17.28
C HIS A 76 -12.64 -30.51 16.54
N VAL A 77 -12.48 -29.37 17.21
CA VAL A 77 -12.60 -28.04 16.60
C VAL A 77 -11.19 -27.57 16.26
N HIS A 78 -11.00 -27.23 14.99
CA HIS A 78 -9.74 -26.70 14.48
C HIS A 78 -9.90 -25.21 14.26
N CYS A 79 -8.93 -24.42 14.74
CA CYS A 79 -8.88 -22.97 14.58
C CYS A 79 -7.63 -22.60 13.79
N ASN A 80 -7.80 -21.81 12.74
CA ASN A 80 -6.68 -21.30 11.93
C ASN A 80 -6.83 -19.81 11.73
N ASP A 81 -5.78 -19.07 12.05
CA ASP A 81 -5.77 -17.63 11.94
C ASP A 81 -5.26 -17.18 10.57
N VAL A 82 -5.96 -16.24 9.91
CA VAL A 82 -5.61 -15.77 8.57
C VAL A 82 -5.87 -14.27 8.42
N PHE A 83 -5.01 -13.57 7.69
CA PHE A 83 -5.34 -12.27 7.09
C PHE A 83 -5.71 -12.44 5.62
N PHE A 84 -6.96 -12.13 5.28
CA PHE A 84 -7.41 -12.12 3.90
C PHE A 84 -7.24 -10.72 3.31
N ILE A 85 -6.41 -10.60 2.29
CA ILE A 85 -6.14 -9.34 1.58
C ILE A 85 -6.76 -9.44 0.17
N PRO A 86 -7.76 -8.60 -0.19
CA PRO A 86 -8.37 -8.61 -1.50
C PRO A 86 -7.34 -8.46 -2.62
N VAL A 87 -7.47 -9.22 -3.71
CA VAL A 87 -6.51 -9.20 -4.82
C VAL A 87 -6.48 -7.83 -5.52
N LEU A 88 -5.28 -7.37 -5.89
CA LEU A 88 -5.06 -6.11 -6.60
C LEU A 88 -5.73 -6.11 -7.98
N GLY A 89 -6.24 -4.94 -8.40
CA GLY A 89 -6.87 -4.73 -9.70
C GLY A 89 -8.24 -5.39 -9.87
N GLN A 90 -8.76 -6.08 -8.85
CA GLN A 90 -10.05 -6.76 -8.90
C GLN A 90 -11.11 -6.03 -8.07
N PRO A 91 -12.39 -6.04 -8.51
CA PRO A 91 -13.50 -5.59 -7.68
C PRO A 91 -13.70 -6.54 -6.49
N LEU A 92 -14.28 -6.06 -5.40
CA LEU A 92 -14.56 -6.87 -4.21
C LEU A 92 -15.52 -8.02 -4.51
N SER A 93 -16.43 -7.86 -5.47
CA SER A 93 -17.34 -8.93 -5.92
C SER A 93 -16.64 -10.12 -6.58
N SER A 94 -15.35 -10.02 -6.89
CA SER A 94 -14.54 -11.16 -7.35
C SER A 94 -14.33 -12.19 -6.24
N ASN A 95 -14.46 -11.78 -4.97
CA ASN A 95 -14.19 -12.59 -3.78
C ASN A 95 -12.81 -13.28 -3.81
N ARG A 96 -11.83 -12.64 -4.47
CA ARG A 96 -10.45 -13.13 -4.54
C ARG A 96 -9.60 -12.48 -3.48
N TYR A 97 -8.84 -13.30 -2.77
CA TYR A 97 -7.97 -12.88 -1.68
C TYR A 97 -6.63 -13.59 -1.74
N TYR A 98 -5.57 -12.89 -1.32
CA TYR A 98 -4.39 -13.52 -0.74
C TYR A 98 -4.70 -13.89 0.71
N ALA A 99 -4.23 -15.05 1.15
CA ALA A 99 -4.33 -15.48 2.54
C ALA A 99 -2.94 -15.42 3.17
N LEU A 100 -2.76 -14.60 4.20
CA LEU A 100 -1.48 -14.41 4.88
C LEU A 100 -1.50 -15.00 6.29
N GLN A 101 -0.38 -15.59 6.68
CA GLN A 101 -0.15 -16.11 8.01
C GLN A 101 0.08 -14.95 8.99
N PRO A 102 -0.76 -14.78 10.02
CA PRO A 102 -0.74 -13.57 10.85
C PRO A 102 0.29 -13.61 11.98
N ARG A 103 0.85 -14.77 12.34
CA ARG A 103 1.78 -14.97 13.47
C ARG A 103 2.64 -16.21 13.28
N GLY A 104 3.77 -16.28 13.98
CA GLY A 104 4.62 -17.47 14.05
C GLY A 104 5.86 -17.33 13.17
N SER A 105 6.53 -18.46 12.86
CA SER A 105 7.75 -18.47 12.04
C SER A 105 7.53 -17.93 10.62
N HIS A 106 6.30 -18.08 10.11
CA HIS A 106 5.89 -17.68 8.76
C HIS A 106 5.04 -16.39 8.79
N GLU A 107 5.17 -15.54 9.80
CA GLU A 107 4.38 -14.31 9.90
C GLU A 107 4.60 -13.40 8.68
N GLY A 108 3.50 -12.97 8.05
CA GLY A 108 3.50 -12.12 6.85
C GLY A 108 3.65 -12.89 5.53
N GLU A 109 3.96 -14.18 5.58
CA GLU A 109 4.02 -15.05 4.40
C GLU A 109 2.62 -15.46 3.93
N ALA A 110 2.50 -15.70 2.63
CA ALA A 110 1.27 -16.10 1.97
C ALA A 110 1.13 -17.62 1.95
N PHE A 111 -0.09 -18.09 2.17
CA PHE A 111 -0.46 -19.48 1.89
C PHE A 111 -0.51 -19.70 0.38
N THR A 112 -0.03 -20.85 -0.07
CA THR A 112 0.05 -21.21 -1.48
C THR A 112 -0.74 -22.48 -1.77
N ASN A 113 -1.46 -22.51 -2.89
CA ASN A 113 -2.10 -23.72 -3.40
C ASN A 113 -1.02 -24.68 -3.91
N SER A 114 -1.11 -25.98 -3.60
CA SER A 114 -0.26 -26.98 -4.23
C SER A 114 -0.67 -27.20 -5.70
N SER A 115 0.28 -27.54 -6.55
CA SER A 115 0.10 -27.87 -7.97
C SER A 115 -0.03 -29.38 -8.21
N LYS A 116 -0.17 -29.79 -9.48
CA LYS A 116 -0.16 -31.22 -9.85
C LYS A 116 1.21 -31.85 -9.65
N GLU A 117 2.26 -31.06 -9.80
CA GLU A 117 3.66 -31.44 -9.66
C GLU A 117 3.99 -31.78 -8.20
N ASP A 118 3.26 -31.19 -7.25
CA ASP A 118 3.41 -31.44 -5.81
C ASP A 118 2.67 -32.70 -5.33
N ALA A 119 1.92 -33.38 -6.22
CA ALA A 119 1.15 -34.55 -5.85
C ALA A 119 2.05 -35.71 -5.41
N VAL A 120 1.90 -36.14 -4.16
CA VAL A 120 2.56 -37.31 -3.59
C VAL A 120 1.62 -38.51 -3.64
N THR A 121 2.15 -39.71 -3.88
CA THR A 121 1.35 -40.93 -3.78
C THR A 121 1.35 -41.43 -2.34
N CYS A 122 0.18 -41.50 -1.70
CA CYS A 122 0.01 -42.04 -0.35
C CYS A 122 -1.23 -42.95 -0.29
N CYS A 123 -1.10 -44.15 0.30
CA CYS A 123 -2.20 -45.12 0.46
C CYS A 123 -3.05 -45.36 -0.82
N PHE A 124 -2.38 -45.53 -1.97
CA PHE A 124 -3.00 -45.70 -3.31
C PHE A 124 -3.85 -44.50 -3.78
N CYS A 125 -3.74 -43.35 -3.13
CA CYS A 125 -4.38 -42.09 -3.49
C CYS A 125 -3.32 -41.05 -3.89
N ARG A 126 -3.71 -40.10 -4.76
CA ARG A 126 -2.93 -38.87 -4.95
C ARG A 126 -3.25 -37.92 -3.80
N CYS A 127 -2.23 -37.54 -3.07
CA CYS A 127 -2.29 -36.62 -1.96
C CYS A 127 -1.56 -35.34 -2.32
N PHE A 128 -2.16 -34.21 -1.99
CA PHE A 128 -1.60 -32.90 -2.21
C PHE A 128 -1.20 -32.38 -0.84
N PRO A 129 0.11 -32.34 -0.51
CA PRO A 129 0.55 -31.81 0.77
C PRO A 129 0.28 -30.31 0.83
N ASP A 130 0.01 -29.81 2.04
CA ASP A 130 -0.03 -28.37 2.27
C ASP A 130 1.39 -27.83 2.07
N ILE A 131 1.54 -26.84 1.18
CA ILE A 131 2.79 -26.13 0.95
C ILE A 131 3.02 -25.19 2.14
N GLU A 132 4.25 -25.14 2.67
CA GLU A 132 4.60 -24.16 3.69
C GLU A 132 4.37 -22.74 3.14
N PRO A 133 3.92 -21.78 3.96
CA PRO A 133 3.76 -20.41 3.51
C PRO A 133 5.03 -19.86 2.87
N GLN A 134 4.87 -19.01 1.86
CA GLN A 134 5.96 -18.43 1.07
C GLN A 134 5.92 -16.91 1.11
N PRO A 135 7.02 -16.22 0.79
CA PRO A 135 6.99 -14.77 0.61
C PRO A 135 5.85 -14.33 -0.31
N ALA A 136 5.10 -13.33 0.12
CA ALA A 136 3.94 -12.85 -0.63
C ALA A 136 4.37 -12.30 -2.01
N ASP A 137 3.77 -12.80 -3.07
CA ASP A 137 3.95 -12.34 -4.46
C ASP A 137 2.58 -12.04 -5.06
N GLU A 138 2.31 -10.78 -5.36
CA GLU A 138 1.03 -10.35 -5.93
C GLU A 138 0.76 -10.95 -7.33
N HIS A 139 1.79 -11.46 -8.03
CA HIS A 139 1.65 -12.05 -9.35
C HIS A 139 1.49 -13.58 -9.32
N ASP A 140 1.72 -14.21 -8.17
CA ASP A 140 1.56 -15.65 -8.05
C ASP A 140 0.07 -16.01 -7.95
N ILE A 141 -0.45 -16.60 -9.02
CA ILE A 141 -1.83 -17.08 -9.09
C ILE A 141 -2.11 -18.20 -8.09
N TYR A 142 -1.09 -18.96 -7.65
CA TYR A 142 -1.22 -19.99 -6.63
C TYR A 142 -1.35 -19.41 -5.22
N GLN A 143 -1.03 -18.14 -4.99
CA GLN A 143 -1.31 -17.46 -3.71
C GLN A 143 -2.72 -16.84 -3.67
N GLN A 144 -3.49 -16.93 -4.75
CA GLN A 144 -4.84 -16.36 -4.84
C GLN A 144 -5.93 -17.41 -4.62
N PHE A 145 -6.88 -17.05 -3.76
CA PHE A 145 -8.02 -17.88 -3.40
C PHE A 145 -9.32 -17.16 -3.72
N GLU A 146 -10.24 -17.84 -4.37
CA GLU A 146 -11.63 -17.41 -4.45
C GLU A 146 -12.42 -17.97 -3.27
N ILE A 147 -12.92 -17.11 -2.40
CA ILE A 147 -13.75 -17.50 -1.27
C ILE A 147 -15.21 -17.52 -1.72
N ARG A 148 -15.92 -18.61 -1.43
CA ARG A 148 -17.32 -18.75 -1.78
C ARG A 148 -18.17 -19.09 -0.55
N PRO A 149 -19.29 -18.39 -0.32
CA PRO A 149 -20.28 -18.87 0.63
C PRO A 149 -20.84 -20.20 0.14
N THR A 150 -21.12 -21.09 1.10
CA THR A 150 -21.80 -22.36 0.82
C THR A 150 -23.31 -22.18 0.93
N ASN A 151 -24.08 -23.18 0.50
CA ASN A 151 -25.53 -23.22 0.70
C ASN A 151 -25.94 -23.37 2.18
N TRP A 152 -24.99 -23.68 3.07
CA TRP A 152 -25.17 -23.66 4.50
C TRP A 152 -24.73 -22.28 5.00
N GLY A 153 -25.71 -21.41 5.31
CA GLY A 153 -25.46 -20.02 5.71
C GLY A 153 -24.36 -19.88 6.77
N GLY A 154 -23.59 -18.80 6.66
CA GLY A 154 -22.45 -18.52 7.55
C GLY A 154 -21.23 -19.41 7.36
N ARG A 155 -21.19 -20.23 6.29
CA ARG A 155 -20.06 -21.12 6.00
C ARG A 155 -19.48 -20.88 4.63
N PHE A 156 -18.18 -21.08 4.52
CA PHE A 156 -17.41 -20.77 3.33
C PHE A 156 -16.55 -21.96 2.89
N VAL A 157 -16.00 -21.82 1.68
CA VAL A 157 -14.98 -22.69 1.13
C VAL A 157 -14.05 -21.84 0.25
N ALA A 158 -12.74 -22.10 0.32
CA ALA A 158 -11.80 -21.51 -0.61
C ALA A 158 -11.61 -22.42 -1.83
N LYS A 159 -11.45 -21.81 -3.00
CA LYS A 159 -10.99 -22.47 -4.22
C LYS A 159 -9.73 -21.80 -4.72
N SER A 160 -8.86 -22.56 -5.37
CA SER A 160 -7.73 -21.97 -6.08
C SER A 160 -8.24 -21.16 -7.27
N VAL A 161 -7.58 -20.02 -7.52
CA VAL A 161 -7.73 -19.29 -8.78
C VAL A 161 -6.92 -19.96 -9.90
N ALA A 162 -5.82 -20.63 -9.55
CA ALA A 162 -5.07 -21.47 -10.49
C ALA A 162 -5.91 -22.69 -10.88
N GLN A 163 -5.88 -23.06 -12.17
CA GLN A 163 -6.77 -24.11 -12.70
C GLN A 163 -6.50 -25.50 -12.12
N ASP A 164 -5.26 -25.75 -11.73
CA ASP A 164 -4.76 -27.00 -11.16
C ASP A 164 -4.32 -26.85 -9.70
N GLY A 165 -4.53 -25.68 -9.10
CA GLY A 165 -4.22 -25.43 -7.71
C GLY A 165 -5.20 -26.14 -6.76
N VAL A 166 -4.63 -26.75 -5.73
CA VAL A 166 -5.38 -27.34 -4.61
C VAL A 166 -5.11 -26.51 -3.35
N PRO A 167 -6.13 -25.90 -2.73
CA PRO A 167 -5.94 -25.10 -1.52
C PRO A 167 -5.42 -25.91 -0.34
N PRO A 168 -4.66 -25.29 0.58
CA PRO A 168 -4.29 -25.91 1.84
C PRO A 168 -5.52 -26.45 2.58
N GLY A 169 -5.37 -27.58 3.26
CA GLY A 169 -6.49 -28.37 3.77
C GLY A 169 -7.48 -27.59 4.64
N PHE A 170 -7.00 -26.63 5.43
CA PHE A 170 -7.86 -25.80 6.28
C PHE A 170 -8.70 -24.77 5.50
N LEU A 171 -8.23 -24.30 4.33
CA LEU A 171 -8.94 -23.39 3.42
C LEU A 171 -9.84 -24.16 2.43
N GLY A 172 -9.35 -25.28 1.90
CA GLY A 172 -10.05 -26.09 0.89
C GLY A 172 -11.19 -26.94 1.47
N ARG A 173 -11.21 -27.17 2.78
CA ARG A 173 -12.29 -27.92 3.43
C ARG A 173 -13.63 -27.19 3.27
N LYS A 174 -14.67 -27.94 2.90
CA LYS A 174 -16.02 -27.37 2.77
C LYS A 174 -16.60 -27.01 4.14
N GLY A 175 -17.07 -25.78 4.26
CA GLY A 175 -17.98 -25.36 5.32
C GLY A 175 -17.30 -24.88 6.60
N TRP A 176 -16.12 -24.27 6.51
CA TRP A 176 -15.52 -23.56 7.64
C TRP A 176 -16.28 -22.25 7.90
N ARG A 177 -16.23 -21.79 9.15
CA ARG A 177 -16.84 -20.53 9.63
C ARG A 177 -15.75 -19.51 9.90
N ALA A 178 -16.07 -18.23 9.75
CA ALA A 178 -15.13 -17.14 9.98
C ALA A 178 -15.55 -16.33 11.22
N PHE A 179 -14.61 -16.10 12.13
CA PHE A 179 -14.82 -15.29 13.32
C PHE A 179 -13.84 -14.13 13.35
N THR A 180 -14.33 -12.95 13.67
CA THR A 180 -13.49 -11.76 13.84
C THR A 180 -12.88 -11.72 15.24
N SER A 181 -11.62 -11.32 15.30
CA SER A 181 -10.94 -10.97 16.54
C SER A 181 -10.20 -9.66 16.37
N ILE A 182 -10.03 -8.93 17.49
CA ILE A 182 -9.34 -7.64 17.49
C ILE A 182 -7.83 -7.89 17.36
N PRO A 183 -7.15 -7.33 16.34
CA PRO A 183 -5.72 -7.45 16.21
C PRO A 183 -5.02 -6.68 17.35
N ARG A 184 -3.96 -7.25 17.91
CA ARG A 184 -3.19 -6.61 19.01
C ARG A 184 -2.05 -5.73 18.51
N CYS A 185 -1.64 -5.90 17.26
CA CYS A 185 -0.42 -5.34 16.69
C CYS A 185 -0.66 -4.13 15.76
N PHE A 186 -1.91 -3.82 15.42
CA PHE A 186 -2.20 -2.71 14.54
C PHE A 186 -3.62 -2.16 14.66
N THR A 187 -3.80 -0.95 14.13
CA THR A 187 -5.10 -0.36 13.85
C THR A 187 -5.16 0.00 12.36
N LEU A 188 -6.31 -0.22 11.73
CA LEU A 188 -6.56 0.16 10.35
C LEU A 188 -7.79 1.07 10.31
N GLY A 189 -7.57 2.32 9.92
CA GLY A 189 -8.62 3.34 9.81
C GLY A 189 -8.96 3.69 8.36
N GLU A 190 -9.89 4.63 8.22
CA GLU A 190 -10.31 5.13 6.92
C GLU A 190 -9.18 5.85 6.18
N ALA A 191 -9.07 5.55 4.90
CA ALA A 191 -8.09 6.05 3.95
C ALA A 191 -8.84 6.19 2.61
N PRO A 192 -9.47 7.37 2.36
CA PRO A 192 -10.30 7.57 1.17
C PRO A 192 -9.50 7.42 -0.13
N GLY A 193 -8.18 7.59 -0.06
CA GLY A 193 -7.27 7.56 -1.19
C GLY A 193 -6.74 8.95 -1.47
N LEU A 194 -6.30 9.15 -2.71
CA LEU A 194 -5.77 10.43 -3.17
C LEU A 194 -6.89 11.48 -3.28
N ASP A 195 -6.70 12.63 -2.62
CA ASP A 195 -7.54 13.82 -2.83
C ASP A 195 -6.98 14.63 -3.99
N THR A 196 -7.60 14.49 -5.16
CA THR A 196 -7.17 15.17 -6.39
C THR A 196 -7.36 16.68 -6.32
N ALA A 197 -8.38 17.16 -5.61
CA ALA A 197 -8.66 18.59 -5.47
C ALA A 197 -7.63 19.25 -4.55
N LEU A 198 -7.22 18.57 -3.47
CA LEU A 198 -6.14 19.03 -2.60
C LEU A 198 -4.80 19.00 -3.33
N ARG A 199 -4.49 17.90 -4.03
CA ARG A 199 -3.22 17.75 -4.78
C ARG A 199 -3.06 18.79 -5.91
N ALA A 200 -4.16 19.23 -6.52
CA ALA A 200 -4.13 20.29 -7.53
C ALA A 200 -3.82 21.69 -6.96
N ARG A 201 -3.89 21.89 -5.63
CA ARG A 201 -3.61 23.17 -4.98
C ARG A 201 -2.14 23.28 -4.65
N LEU A 202 -1.42 24.10 -5.42
CA LEU A 202 -0.03 24.41 -5.11
C LEU A 202 0.12 25.06 -3.72
N PRO A 203 1.19 24.74 -2.96
CA PRO A 203 1.45 25.38 -1.69
C PRO A 203 1.57 26.90 -1.84
N HIS A 204 1.12 27.63 -0.83
CA HIS A 204 1.34 29.07 -0.74
C HIS A 204 2.84 29.38 -0.85
N PHE A 205 3.16 30.43 -1.58
CA PHE A 205 4.53 30.88 -1.81
C PHE A 205 4.81 32.21 -1.10
N ASP A 206 4.14 32.42 0.02
CA ASP A 206 4.14 33.66 0.79
C ASP A 206 4.95 33.47 2.09
N PHE A 207 6.21 33.05 1.97
CA PHE A 207 7.12 32.83 3.12
C PHE A 207 8.46 33.59 2.94
N PRO A 208 9.14 34.00 4.03
CA PRO A 208 10.43 34.71 3.95
C PRO A 208 11.55 33.88 3.30
N LEU A 209 12.52 34.47 2.59
CA LEU A 209 13.67 33.73 2.02
C LEU A 209 14.59 33.10 3.08
N SER A 210 14.43 33.45 4.36
CA SER A 210 15.11 32.80 5.48
C SER A 210 14.58 31.37 5.73
N CYS A 211 13.35 31.08 5.32
CA CYS A 211 12.75 29.75 5.40
C CYS A 211 13.18 28.92 4.19
N LYS A 212 13.89 27.81 4.45
CA LYS A 212 14.34 26.89 3.39
C LYS A 212 13.18 26.12 2.73
N ASN A 213 12.03 26.01 3.42
CA ASN A 213 10.85 25.25 3.00
C ASN A 213 9.55 25.95 3.43
N SER A 214 8.46 25.71 2.71
CA SER A 214 7.09 26.06 3.12
C SER A 214 6.51 25.09 4.18
N GLU A 215 5.43 25.46 4.88
CA GLU A 215 4.71 24.55 5.79
C GLU A 215 4.19 23.30 5.05
N PRO A 216 4.28 22.10 5.67
CA PRO A 216 4.06 20.85 4.95
C PRO A 216 2.57 20.47 4.86
N VAL A 217 2.04 20.38 3.63
CA VAL A 217 0.79 19.67 3.33
C VAL A 217 0.99 18.87 2.04
N VAL A 218 1.64 17.70 2.14
CA VAL A 218 1.94 16.75 1.03
C VAL A 218 2.89 17.27 -0.05
N GLN A 219 2.78 18.55 -0.41
CA GLN A 219 3.60 19.30 -1.34
C GLN A 219 4.31 20.44 -0.59
N ARG A 220 5.49 20.83 -1.05
CA ARG A 220 6.22 21.99 -0.52
C ARG A 220 7.09 22.63 -1.60
N TRP A 221 7.43 23.90 -1.39
CA TRP A 221 8.49 24.56 -2.14
C TRP A 221 9.83 24.36 -1.43
N GLU A 222 10.81 23.80 -2.13
CA GLU A 222 12.17 23.56 -1.63
C GLU A 222 13.17 24.45 -2.38
N GLN A 223 13.97 25.22 -1.64
CA GLN A 223 15.03 26.04 -2.22
C GLN A 223 16.18 25.16 -2.69
N LEU A 224 16.50 25.20 -3.98
CA LEU A 224 17.63 24.45 -4.54
C LEU A 224 18.80 25.34 -4.94
N PHE A 225 18.57 26.63 -5.14
CA PHE A 225 19.61 27.59 -5.46
C PHE A 225 19.30 28.93 -4.80
N ALA A 226 20.34 29.60 -4.32
CA ALA A 226 20.25 30.94 -3.75
C ALA A 226 21.48 31.73 -4.18
N TYR A 227 21.30 33.03 -4.38
CA TYR A 227 22.37 33.94 -4.75
C TYR A 227 22.20 35.25 -3.99
N ASN A 228 23.28 35.78 -3.42
CA ASN A 228 23.28 37.08 -2.76
C ASN A 228 23.98 38.08 -3.69
N ASN A 229 23.38 39.24 -3.89
CA ASN A 229 23.95 40.32 -4.70
C ASN A 229 24.74 41.27 -3.80
N ASP A 230 26.02 41.00 -3.65
CA ASP A 230 26.90 41.82 -2.81
C ASP A 230 27.35 43.12 -3.50
N TYR A 231 27.16 43.23 -4.83
CA TYR A 231 27.77 44.27 -5.66
C TYR A 231 26.78 45.09 -6.51
N ASN A 232 25.46 44.91 -6.34
CA ASN A 232 24.42 45.51 -7.19
C ASN A 232 24.71 45.32 -8.70
N GLU A 233 25.22 44.14 -9.06
CA GLU A 233 25.41 43.78 -10.47
C GLU A 233 24.05 43.48 -11.12
N ASP A 234 24.05 43.41 -12.45
CA ASP A 234 22.90 43.31 -13.36
C ASP A 234 21.69 42.55 -12.79
N ASN A 235 20.48 42.93 -13.23
CA ASN A 235 19.20 42.32 -12.83
C ASN A 235 18.98 40.90 -13.41
N VAL A 236 20.04 40.09 -13.49
CA VAL A 236 20.10 38.79 -14.13
C VAL A 236 20.84 37.80 -13.23
N VAL A 237 20.19 36.67 -12.93
CA VAL A 237 20.81 35.54 -12.24
C VAL A 237 20.84 34.33 -13.16
N VAL A 238 22.00 33.72 -13.29
CA VAL A 238 22.16 32.43 -13.98
C VAL A 238 22.06 31.32 -12.95
N VAL A 239 20.99 30.54 -13.03
CA VAL A 239 20.82 29.31 -12.24
C VAL A 239 21.48 28.17 -13.03
N ASP A 240 22.52 27.56 -12.48
CA ASP A 240 23.16 26.35 -13.01
C ASP A 240 23.34 25.36 -11.85
N THR A 241 22.37 24.44 -11.70
CA THR A 241 22.36 23.47 -10.60
C THR A 241 21.93 22.09 -11.08
N THR A 242 22.34 21.05 -10.36
CA THR A 242 21.92 19.67 -10.61
C THR A 242 20.87 19.29 -9.58
N VAL A 243 19.71 18.82 -10.06
CA VAL A 243 18.57 18.45 -9.24
C VAL A 243 18.44 16.93 -9.18
N GLU A 244 18.50 16.36 -7.99
CA GLU A 244 18.07 14.98 -7.74
C GLU A 244 16.54 14.92 -7.75
N LYS A 245 15.97 14.25 -8.74
CA LYS A 245 14.51 14.18 -8.94
C LYS A 245 13.81 13.31 -7.91
N GLU A 246 14.55 12.35 -7.35
CA GLU A 246 14.05 11.32 -6.44
C GLU A 246 14.96 11.30 -5.22
N VAL A 247 14.42 11.60 -4.03
CA VAL A 247 15.19 11.55 -2.77
C VAL A 247 14.47 10.63 -1.78
N VAL A 248 15.18 9.61 -1.30
CA VAL A 248 14.62 8.62 -0.37
C VAL A 248 15.29 8.74 0.99
N LYS A 249 14.47 8.76 2.05
CA LYS A 249 14.95 8.74 3.43
C LYS A 249 14.32 7.60 4.21
N VAL A 250 15.16 6.77 4.83
CA VAL A 250 14.75 5.69 5.73
C VAL A 250 14.73 6.21 7.16
N ASN A 251 13.72 5.82 7.94
CA ASN A 251 13.50 6.24 9.34
C ASN A 251 13.54 7.77 9.55
N GLY A 252 13.15 8.54 8.52
CA GLY A 252 13.04 10.00 8.56
C GLY A 252 14.36 10.78 8.49
N THR A 253 15.51 10.16 8.72
CA THR A 253 16.81 10.85 8.79
C THR A 253 17.84 10.32 7.82
N MET A 254 17.75 9.04 7.45
CA MET A 254 18.79 8.34 6.72
C MET A 254 18.59 8.46 5.22
N GLU A 255 19.29 9.41 4.60
CA GLU A 255 19.25 9.60 3.15
C GLU A 255 20.00 8.47 2.42
N ILE A 256 19.31 7.89 1.44
CA ILE A 256 19.73 6.72 0.68
C ILE A 256 20.25 7.19 -0.67
N SER A 257 21.52 6.91 -0.95
CA SER A 257 22.13 7.25 -2.23
C SER A 257 21.65 6.31 -3.34
N VAL A 258 22.05 6.56 -4.58
CA VAL A 258 21.71 5.67 -5.71
C VAL A 258 22.40 4.32 -5.56
N ASP A 259 23.65 4.30 -5.10
CA ASP A 259 24.45 3.07 -4.94
C ASP A 259 23.94 2.19 -3.77
N ASP A 260 23.18 2.79 -2.85
CA ASP A 260 22.51 2.12 -1.73
C ASP A 260 21.16 1.48 -2.12
N GLN A 261 20.83 1.47 -3.42
CA GLN A 261 19.58 0.95 -3.95
C GLN A 261 19.79 -0.26 -4.86
N GLU A 262 18.99 -1.30 -4.64
CA GLU A 262 19.08 -2.54 -5.41
C GLU A 262 17.67 -3.08 -5.66
N THR A 263 17.43 -3.69 -6.82
CA THR A 263 16.17 -4.42 -7.07
C THR A 263 16.49 -5.90 -7.20
N VAL A 264 15.99 -6.70 -6.27
CA VAL A 264 16.16 -8.16 -6.22
C VAL A 264 14.79 -8.77 -5.97
N ASP A 265 14.43 -9.80 -6.74
CA ASP A 265 13.17 -10.53 -6.60
C ASP A 265 11.94 -9.61 -6.51
N ARG A 266 11.91 -8.58 -7.37
CA ARG A 266 10.82 -7.58 -7.47
C ARG A 266 10.60 -6.79 -6.17
N VAL A 267 11.61 -6.74 -5.31
CA VAL A 267 11.68 -5.85 -4.16
C VAL A 267 12.76 -4.81 -4.42
N MET A 268 12.38 -3.53 -4.34
CA MET A 268 13.32 -2.42 -4.33
C MET A 268 13.82 -2.21 -2.90
N TRP A 269 15.10 -2.48 -2.70
CA TRP A 269 15.81 -2.36 -1.43
C TRP A 269 16.50 -1.01 -1.33
N PHE A 270 16.33 -0.37 -0.17
CA PHE A 270 17.01 0.85 0.24
C PHE A 270 17.87 0.52 1.46
N ARG A 271 19.18 0.32 1.29
CA ARG A 271 20.07 -0.21 2.35
C ARG A 271 21.30 0.66 2.53
N LYS A 272 21.62 1.02 3.77
CA LYS A 272 22.88 1.69 4.11
C LYS A 272 23.29 1.33 5.53
N GLY A 273 24.58 1.10 5.76
CA GLY A 273 25.12 0.80 7.10
C GLY A 273 24.42 -0.35 7.85
N GLY A 274 23.99 -1.40 7.14
CA GLY A 274 23.31 -2.58 7.72
C GLY A 274 21.82 -2.39 8.05
N LEU A 275 21.29 -1.17 7.92
CA LEU A 275 19.85 -0.89 7.99
C LEU A 275 19.26 -0.89 6.59
N GLY A 276 18.06 -1.45 6.44
CA GLY A 276 17.42 -1.50 5.14
C GLY A 276 15.90 -1.64 5.20
N ILE A 277 15.24 -1.10 4.18
CA ILE A 277 13.81 -1.31 3.92
C ILE A 277 13.66 -1.81 2.49
N GLY A 278 12.90 -2.88 2.32
CA GLY A 278 12.46 -3.37 1.01
C GLY A 278 11.02 -2.96 0.76
N LEU A 279 10.74 -2.42 -0.43
CA LEU A 279 9.39 -2.18 -0.92
C LEU A 279 9.14 -3.08 -2.12
N SER A 280 7.98 -3.74 -2.17
CA SER A 280 7.53 -4.39 -3.41
C SER A 280 7.57 -3.37 -4.54
N LEU A 281 8.10 -3.79 -5.70
CA LEU A 281 8.24 -2.95 -6.88
C LEU A 281 6.88 -2.39 -7.32
N SER A 282 5.79 -3.16 -7.11
CA SER A 282 4.42 -2.72 -7.37
C SER A 282 4.01 -1.46 -6.60
N ILE A 283 4.56 -1.25 -5.40
CA ILE A 283 4.35 -0.02 -4.61
C ILE A 283 5.11 1.15 -5.23
N VAL A 284 6.37 0.93 -5.60
CA VAL A 284 7.23 1.97 -6.19
C VAL A 284 6.70 2.40 -7.56
N GLU A 285 6.32 1.46 -8.40
CA GLU A 285 5.69 1.71 -9.70
C GLU A 285 4.40 2.50 -9.55
N ARG A 286 3.58 2.16 -8.55
CA ARG A 286 2.37 2.94 -8.25
C ARG A 286 2.71 4.37 -7.82
N MET A 287 3.69 4.58 -6.94
CA MET A 287 4.11 5.94 -6.54
C MET A 287 4.54 6.76 -7.75
N LYS A 288 5.39 6.20 -8.62
CA LYS A 288 5.87 6.88 -9.83
C LYS A 288 4.74 7.19 -10.79
N TRP A 289 3.86 6.23 -11.04
CA TRP A 289 2.71 6.42 -11.92
C TRP A 289 1.80 7.57 -11.43
N GLU A 290 1.61 7.71 -10.11
CA GLU A 290 0.86 8.83 -9.54
C GLU A 290 1.57 10.17 -9.74
N GLU A 291 2.90 10.24 -9.67
CA GLU A 291 3.61 11.50 -9.94
C GLU A 291 3.58 11.86 -11.43
N GLU A 292 3.80 10.88 -12.30
CA GLU A 292 3.90 11.08 -13.76
C GLU A 292 2.60 11.61 -14.37
N ARG A 293 1.45 11.08 -13.95
CA ARG A 293 0.14 11.57 -14.40
C ARG A 293 -0.15 13.02 -13.98
N PHE A 294 0.56 13.56 -12.99
CA PHE A 294 0.44 14.94 -12.52
C PHE A 294 1.61 15.83 -13.01
N GLY A 295 2.34 15.39 -14.04
CA GLY A 295 3.33 16.20 -14.73
C GLY A 295 4.76 16.05 -14.21
N TRP A 296 5.00 15.13 -13.26
CA TRP A 296 6.37 14.78 -12.90
C TRP A 296 7.04 14.02 -14.05
N SER A 297 8.28 14.37 -14.38
CA SER A 297 9.05 13.69 -15.43
C SER A 297 10.24 12.95 -14.83
N GLY A 298 10.08 11.65 -14.60
CA GLY A 298 11.17 10.79 -14.10
C GLY A 298 12.34 10.68 -15.07
N GLY A 299 12.06 10.52 -16.37
CA GLY A 299 13.10 10.33 -17.38
C GLY A 299 13.96 9.08 -17.13
N LYS A 300 15.02 8.90 -17.92
CA LYS A 300 16.01 7.82 -17.69
C LYS A 300 17.02 8.19 -16.60
N GLU A 301 17.26 9.48 -16.42
CA GLU A 301 18.25 10.02 -15.49
C GLU A 301 17.55 10.55 -14.24
N ARG A 302 17.99 10.07 -13.07
CA ARG A 302 17.48 10.52 -11.76
C ARG A 302 18.00 11.90 -11.35
N GLN A 303 19.00 12.40 -12.04
CA GLN A 303 19.51 13.75 -11.91
C GLN A 303 19.23 14.54 -13.19
N GLU A 304 18.91 15.83 -13.04
CA GLU A 304 18.75 16.74 -14.16
C GLU A 304 19.53 18.02 -13.88
N ARG A 305 20.40 18.40 -14.81
CA ARG A 305 21.09 19.68 -14.75
C ARG A 305 20.17 20.77 -15.30
N VAL A 306 19.77 21.69 -14.43
CA VAL A 306 18.93 22.83 -14.76
C VAL A 306 19.82 24.05 -15.00
N LYS A 307 19.75 24.59 -16.21
CA LYS A 307 20.35 25.87 -16.57
C LYS A 307 19.27 26.87 -16.98
N ARG A 308 19.14 27.97 -16.26
CA ARG A 308 18.15 29.02 -16.52
C ARG A 308 18.76 30.40 -16.31
N VAL A 309 18.21 31.37 -17.02
CA VAL A 309 18.53 32.79 -16.85
C VAL A 309 17.28 33.47 -16.35
N GLU A 310 17.32 33.94 -15.11
CA GLU A 310 16.21 34.60 -14.42
C GLU A 310 16.48 36.10 -14.41
N LYS A 311 15.50 36.90 -14.81
CA LYS A 311 15.62 38.36 -14.86
C LYS A 311 14.61 38.98 -13.93
N MET A 312 15.02 40.00 -13.18
CA MET A 312 14.11 40.76 -12.34
C MET A 312 13.22 41.63 -13.25
N GLU A 313 11.90 41.48 -13.14
CA GLU A 313 10.94 42.19 -14.00
C GLU A 313 10.79 43.67 -13.64
N THR A 314 10.95 43.99 -12.36
CA THR A 314 10.88 45.36 -11.84
C THR A 314 12.26 45.97 -11.69
N ASN A 315 12.39 47.24 -12.09
CA ASN A 315 13.58 48.04 -11.79
C ASN A 315 13.63 48.30 -10.28
N GLY A 316 14.60 47.68 -9.60
CA GLY A 316 14.84 47.84 -8.17
C GLY A 316 16.18 47.23 -7.79
N GLU A 317 16.74 47.69 -6.67
CA GLU A 317 17.88 47.01 -6.04
C GLU A 317 17.36 45.73 -5.38
N TRP A 318 18.16 44.68 -5.46
CA TRP A 318 17.87 43.39 -4.83
C TRP A 318 19.15 42.87 -4.19
N ASN A 319 19.04 42.25 -3.03
CA ASN A 319 20.15 41.71 -2.27
C ASN A 319 20.18 40.18 -2.27
N ARG A 320 19.05 39.52 -2.54
CA ARG A 320 18.95 38.07 -2.48
C ARG A 320 17.96 37.51 -3.49
N PHE A 321 18.39 36.44 -4.13
CA PHE A 321 17.62 35.65 -5.05
C PHE A 321 17.47 34.22 -4.51
N GLY A 322 16.28 33.66 -4.63
CA GLY A 322 16.00 32.25 -4.31
C GLY A 322 15.26 31.56 -5.45
N TRP A 323 15.71 30.36 -5.80
CA TRP A 323 15.08 29.48 -6.77
C TRP A 323 14.58 28.20 -6.11
N TYR A 324 13.30 27.91 -6.34
CA TYR A 324 12.53 26.91 -5.64
C TYR A 324 11.92 25.91 -6.63
N VAL A 325 11.89 24.65 -6.22
CA VAL A 325 11.19 23.58 -6.94
C VAL A 325 10.03 23.07 -6.09
N LEU A 326 8.95 22.65 -6.75
CA LEU A 326 7.88 21.91 -6.09
C LEU A 326 8.38 20.50 -5.77
N VAL A 327 8.13 20.07 -4.53
CA VAL A 327 8.43 18.72 -4.05
C VAL A 327 7.16 18.07 -3.53
N GLU A 328 6.84 16.89 -4.05
CA GLU A 328 5.76 16.04 -3.53
C GLU A 328 6.36 14.86 -2.77
N ARG A 329 5.75 14.48 -1.64
CA ARG A 329 6.29 13.44 -0.75
C ARG A 329 5.29 12.32 -0.51
N PHE A 330 5.75 11.09 -0.71
CA PHE A 330 5.13 9.91 -0.10
C PHE A 330 5.78 9.62 1.25
N ALA A 331 4.95 9.33 2.26
CA ALA A 331 5.39 8.93 3.59
C ALA A 331 4.81 7.56 3.93
N LEU A 332 5.67 6.55 4.00
CA LEU A 332 5.30 5.21 4.44
C LEU A 332 5.49 5.09 5.95
N ARG A 333 4.43 4.66 6.64
CA ARG A 333 4.44 4.43 8.08
C ARG A 333 4.28 2.95 8.38
N ARG A 334 4.91 2.49 9.46
CA ARG A 334 4.66 1.17 10.02
C ARG A 334 3.29 1.14 10.70
N MET A 335 2.83 -0.06 11.04
CA MET A 335 1.53 -0.25 11.71
C MET A 335 1.46 0.40 13.10
N ASP A 336 2.61 0.66 13.74
CA ASP A 336 2.71 1.41 15.00
C ASP A 336 2.66 2.94 14.82
N GLY A 337 2.53 3.43 13.58
CA GLY A 337 2.50 4.85 13.21
C GLY A 337 3.87 5.49 13.00
N SER A 338 4.97 4.80 13.31
CA SER A 338 6.33 5.29 13.09
C SER A 338 6.63 5.46 11.61
N LEU A 339 7.39 6.51 11.26
CA LEU A 339 7.81 6.76 9.89
C LEU A 339 8.87 5.74 9.46
N ALA A 340 8.58 4.98 8.41
CA ALA A 340 9.49 3.97 7.86
C ALA A 340 10.34 4.57 6.75
N LEU A 341 9.69 5.23 5.78
CA LEU A 341 10.35 5.74 4.58
C LEU A 341 9.64 7.01 4.08
N THR A 342 10.39 7.98 3.58
CA THR A 342 9.86 9.06 2.75
C THR A 342 10.48 9.00 1.36
N TYR A 343 9.66 9.27 0.36
CA TYR A 343 10.06 9.32 -1.05
C TYR A 343 9.64 10.67 -1.61
N ASP A 344 10.61 11.54 -1.87
CA ASP A 344 10.40 12.89 -2.37
C ASP A 344 10.63 12.93 -3.88
N PHE A 345 9.68 13.52 -4.58
CA PHE A 345 9.70 13.73 -6.02
C PHE A 345 9.82 15.22 -6.31
N LYS A 346 10.92 15.65 -6.92
CA LYS A 346 11.17 17.05 -7.28
C LYS A 346 10.72 17.30 -8.72
N HIS A 347 9.82 18.27 -8.89
CA HIS A 347 9.21 18.61 -10.17
C HIS A 347 9.99 19.74 -10.87
N THR A 348 11.02 19.41 -11.64
CA THR A 348 11.93 20.38 -12.29
C THR A 348 11.25 21.35 -13.27
N GLN A 349 10.01 21.05 -13.69
CA GLN A 349 9.18 21.91 -14.52
C GLN A 349 8.30 22.87 -13.69
N SER A 350 8.05 22.55 -12.43
CA SER A 350 7.23 23.32 -11.49
C SER A 350 8.13 24.10 -10.54
N VAL A 351 8.51 25.32 -10.97
CA VAL A 351 9.53 26.14 -10.30
C VAL A 351 9.00 27.52 -9.99
N ARG A 352 9.56 28.15 -8.95
CA ARG A 352 9.31 29.54 -8.61
C ARG A 352 10.61 30.24 -8.25
N ASN A 353 10.65 31.54 -8.44
CA ASN A 353 11.74 32.39 -8.01
C ASN A 353 11.22 33.47 -7.06
N LYS A 354 12.11 34.02 -6.24
CA LYS A 354 11.83 35.16 -5.37
C LYS A 354 13.06 36.05 -5.28
N TRP A 355 12.81 37.36 -5.35
CA TRP A 355 13.79 38.44 -5.25
C TRP A 355 13.46 39.25 -3.99
N GLU A 356 14.47 39.57 -3.18
CA GLU A 356 14.40 40.43 -1.99
C GLU A 356 15.29 41.66 -2.13
#